data_AF-A0A3C0NIA8-F1
#
_entry.id   AF-A0A3C0NIA8-F1
#
_cell.length_a   1.000
_cell.length_b   1.000
_cell.length_c   1.000
_cell.angle_alpha   90.00
_cell.angle_beta   90.00
_cell.angle_gamma   90.00
#
_symmetry.space_group_name_H-M   'P 1'
#
loop_
_entity.id
_entity.type
_entity.pdbx_description
1 polymer ?
#
loop_
_entity_poly.entity_id
_entity_poly.type
_entity_poly.pdbx_seq_one_letter_code
_entity_poly.pdbx_strand_id
1 'polypeptide(L)'
;MQTVNLTPLQALFKSVLLVAQAAPIELRNLVLLNLLTGASPATLLFFGKVVIDQTSLLLKQEVSTNIVDTVFSHPILLWSMIAIICINLLLGALYTFTVFVVSKLEDRIEGSVQGRVLHKIATFDDIALFENPQLLNIVQLAEKSI
;
A
#
# COMPACT_ATOMS: atom_id res chain seq x y z
N MET A 1 -10.66 -29.77 -23.14
CA MET A 1 -10.73 -28.55 -22.31
C MET A 1 -10.70 -27.33 -23.23
N GLN A 2 -11.75 -26.51 -23.26
CA GLN A 2 -11.74 -25.26 -24.02
C GLN A 2 -10.99 -24.20 -23.20
N THR A 3 -9.87 -23.72 -23.71
CA THR A 3 -9.20 -22.54 -23.17
C THR A 3 -10.12 -21.34 -23.41
N VAL A 4 -10.72 -20.83 -22.35
CA VAL A 4 -11.50 -19.59 -22.44
C VAL A 4 -10.49 -18.48 -22.72
N ASN A 5 -10.40 -18.05 -23.99
CA ASN A 5 -9.62 -16.88 -24.40
C ASN A 5 -10.23 -15.63 -23.75
N LEU A 6 -9.79 -15.32 -22.54
CA LEU A 6 -10.16 -14.10 -21.85
C LEU A 6 -9.47 -12.94 -22.56
N THR A 7 -10.25 -11.93 -22.92
CA THR A 7 -9.66 -10.65 -23.33
C THR A 7 -8.87 -10.06 -22.16
N PRO A 8 -7.79 -9.29 -22.40
CA PRO A 8 -6.95 -8.75 -21.34
C PRO A 8 -7.76 -7.92 -20.32
N LEU A 9 -8.82 -7.26 -20.78
CA LEU A 9 -9.76 -6.54 -19.93
C LEU A 9 -10.56 -7.47 -19.01
N GLN A 10 -11.09 -8.58 -19.54
CA GLN A 10 -11.82 -9.57 -18.74
C GLN A 10 -10.91 -10.28 -17.73
N ALA A 11 -9.65 -10.54 -18.10
CA ALA A 11 -8.66 -11.07 -17.18
C ALA A 11 -8.41 -10.10 -16.02
N LEU A 12 -8.23 -8.80 -16.31
CA LEU A 12 -8.02 -7.77 -15.29
C LEU A 12 -9.20 -7.68 -14.32
N PHE A 13 -10.45 -7.62 -14.81
CA PHE A 13 -11.64 -7.59 -13.95
C PHE A 13 -11.74 -8.83 -13.07
N LYS A 14 -11.48 -10.02 -13.61
CA LYS A 14 -11.50 -11.26 -12.82
C LYS A 14 -10.40 -11.26 -11.76
N SER A 15 -9.19 -10.79 -12.09
CA SER A 15 -8.09 -10.69 -11.13
C SER A 15 -8.41 -9.72 -10.00
N VAL A 16 -8.95 -8.53 -10.30
CA VAL A 16 -9.37 -7.55 -9.28
C VAL A 16 -10.46 -8.12 -8.38
N LEU A 17 -11.44 -8.81 -8.96
CA LEU A 17 -12.52 -9.44 -8.21
C LEU A 17 -12.00 -10.56 -7.30
N LEU A 18 -11.03 -11.36 -7.76
CA LEU A 18 -10.40 -12.39 -6.95
C LEU A 18 -9.66 -11.80 -5.76
N VAL A 19 -8.88 -10.74 -5.97
CA VAL A 19 -8.17 -10.03 -4.89
C VAL A 19 -9.16 -9.44 -3.88
N ALA A 20 -10.22 -8.79 -4.37
CA ALA A 20 -11.26 -8.20 -3.52
C ALA A 20 -11.99 -9.23 -2.66
N GLN A 21 -12.19 -10.46 -3.18
CA GLN A 21 -12.80 -11.56 -2.43
C GLN A 21 -11.83 -12.25 -1.47
N ALA A 22 -10.56 -12.39 -1.85
CA ALA A 22 -9.56 -13.09 -1.05
C ALA A 22 -9.12 -12.28 0.18
N ALA A 23 -9.00 -10.95 0.05
CA ALA A 23 -8.40 -10.12 1.09
C ALA A 23 -9.06 -8.71 1.19
N PRO A 24 -10.33 -8.63 1.60
CA PRO A 24 -11.07 -7.36 1.64
C PRO A 24 -10.55 -6.38 2.71
N ILE A 25 -10.04 -6.89 3.83
CA ILE A 25 -9.55 -6.07 4.94
C ILE A 25 -8.21 -5.43 4.60
N GLU A 26 -7.32 -6.22 4.00
CA GLU A 26 -5.98 -5.80 3.58
C GLU A 26 -6.07 -4.78 2.46
N LEU A 27 -6.97 -5.00 1.49
CA LEU A 27 -7.23 -4.04 0.43
C LEU A 27 -7.76 -2.71 0.97
N ARG A 28 -8.68 -2.73 1.94
CA ARG A 28 -9.14 -1.50 2.62
C ARG A 28 -8.00 -0.78 3.32
N ASN A 29 -7.14 -1.49 4.05
CA ASN A 29 -6.01 -0.91 4.74
C ASN A 29 -5.01 -0.29 3.75
N LEU A 30 -4.74 -0.96 2.63
CA LEU A 30 -3.87 -0.47 1.57
C LEU A 30 -4.43 0.82 0.94
N VAL A 31 -5.75 0.88 0.70
CA VAL A 31 -6.41 2.11 0.20
C VAL A 31 -6.23 3.26 1.19
N LEU A 32 -6.43 3.05 2.49
CA LEU A 32 -6.25 4.07 3.51
C LEU A 32 -4.79 4.56 3.59
N LEU A 33 -3.83 3.63 3.52
CA LEU A 33 -2.41 3.96 3.51
C LEU A 33 -2.04 4.76 2.27
N ASN A 34 -2.51 4.36 1.08
CA ASN A 34 -2.28 5.11 -0.16
C ASN A 34 -2.89 6.51 -0.13
N LEU A 35 -4.06 6.67 0.51
CA LEU A 35 -4.65 7.99 0.67
C LEU A 35 -3.80 8.89 1.57
N LEU A 36 -3.32 8.35 2.70
CA LEU A 36 -2.47 9.07 3.64
C LEU A 36 -1.12 9.44 3.02
N THR A 37 -0.46 8.50 2.36
CA THR A 37 0.82 8.73 1.69
C THR A 37 0.66 9.68 0.51
N GLY A 38 -0.44 9.58 -0.25
CA GLY A 38 -0.77 10.48 -1.36
C GLY A 38 -1.12 11.91 -0.93
N ALA A 39 -1.78 12.10 0.22
CA ALA A 39 -2.07 13.43 0.77
C ALA A 39 -0.84 14.10 1.40
N SER A 40 0.17 13.31 1.74
CA SER A 40 1.34 13.78 2.47
C SER A 40 2.14 14.91 1.79
N PRO A 41 2.43 14.88 0.47
CA PRO A 41 3.22 15.95 -0.16
C PRO A 41 2.47 17.27 -0.15
N ALA A 42 1.14 17.24 -0.34
CA ALA A 42 0.30 18.43 -0.28
C ALA A 42 0.32 19.05 1.13
N THR A 43 0.23 18.22 2.18
CA THR A 43 0.31 18.72 3.57
C THR A 43 1.67 19.31 3.90
N LEU A 44 2.77 18.68 3.44
CA LEU A 44 4.13 19.19 3.64
C LEU A 44 4.34 20.54 2.95
N LEU A 45 3.84 20.70 1.71
CA LEU A 45 3.89 21.97 0.99
C LEU A 45 3.09 23.07 1.71
N PHE A 46 1.92 22.74 2.24
CA PHE A 46 1.11 23.68 3.01
C PHE A 46 1.86 24.20 4.24
N PHE A 47 2.39 23.32 5.08
CA PHE A 47 3.16 23.75 6.25
C PHE A 47 4.47 24.44 5.87
N GLY A 48 5.14 24.01 4.80
CA GLY A 48 6.32 24.67 4.27
C GLY A 48 6.03 26.12 3.87
N LYS A 49 4.90 26.36 3.20
CA LYS A 49 4.44 27.73 2.88
C LYS A 49 4.22 28.55 4.15
N VAL A 50 3.54 27.99 5.17
CA VAL A 50 3.29 28.71 6.43
C VAL A 50 4.60 29.12 7.10
N VAL A 51 5.61 28.25 7.11
CA VAL A 51 6.95 28.58 7.64
C VAL A 51 7.59 29.72 6.84
N ILE A 52 7.53 29.67 5.51
CA ILE A 52 8.10 30.72 4.64
C ILE A 52 7.39 32.07 4.87
N ASP A 53 6.06 32.09 4.95
CA ASP A 53 5.29 33.32 5.15
C ASP A 53 5.61 33.97 6.51
N GLN A 54 5.70 33.15 7.56
CA GLN A 54 6.00 33.62 8.91
C GLN A 54 7.44 34.12 9.04
N THR A 55 8.42 33.37 8.52
CA THR A 55 9.81 33.84 8.47
C THR A 55 9.98 35.12 7.67
N SER A 56 9.27 35.25 6.54
CA SER A 56 9.29 36.46 5.71
C SER A 56 8.69 37.67 6.43
N LEU A 57 7.64 37.47 7.22
CA LEU A 57 7.02 38.53 8.02
C LEU A 57 7.95 39.00 9.14
N LEU A 58 8.61 38.06 9.81
CA LEU A 58 9.58 38.35 10.87
C LEU A 58 10.82 39.08 10.35
N LEU A 59 11.27 38.73 9.14
CA LEU A 59 12.40 39.39 8.49
C LEU A 59 12.10 40.86 8.15
N LYS A 60 10.84 41.17 7.79
CA LYS A 60 10.38 42.54 7.52
C LYS A 60 10.25 43.40 8.78
N GLN A 61 10.15 42.79 9.96
CA GLN A 61 10.03 43.51 11.24
C GLN A 61 11.38 43.86 11.88
N GLU A 62 12.50 43.60 11.21
CA GLU A 62 13.87 43.91 11.68
C GLU A 62 14.15 43.42 13.12
N VAL A 63 13.62 42.25 13.48
CA VAL A 63 13.82 41.67 14.83
C VAL A 63 15.27 41.17 14.94
N SER A 64 16.15 42.02 15.50
CA SER A 64 17.60 41.78 15.65
C SER A 64 17.97 41.00 16.93
N THR A 65 17.19 39.99 17.29
CA THR A 65 17.49 39.12 18.45
C THR A 65 17.65 37.67 18.02
N ASN A 66 18.36 36.90 18.85
CA ASN A 66 18.73 35.50 18.60
C ASN A 66 17.62 34.71 17.87
N ILE A 67 18.02 33.99 16.82
CA ILE A 67 17.13 33.18 15.98
C ILE A 67 16.30 32.20 16.82
N VAL A 68 16.95 31.60 17.83
CA VAL A 68 16.33 30.64 18.74
C VAL A 68 15.19 31.30 19.53
N ASP A 69 15.44 32.45 20.15
CA ASP A 69 14.41 33.16 20.93
C ASP A 69 13.24 33.59 20.05
N THR A 70 13.52 33.99 18.81
CA THR A 70 12.49 34.38 17.84
C THR A 70 11.59 33.21 17.44
N VAL A 71 12.16 32.01 17.27
CA VAL A 71 11.40 30.78 16.97
C VAL A 71 10.52 30.37 18.14
N PHE A 72 11.04 30.40 19.37
CA PHE A 72 10.26 30.07 20.57
C PHE A 72 9.19 31.10 20.92
N SER A 73 9.37 32.36 20.52
CA SER A 73 8.41 33.44 20.76
C SER A 73 7.23 33.43 19.78
N HIS A 74 7.37 32.78 18.61
CA HIS A 74 6.33 32.72 17.59
C HIS A 74 5.69 31.32 17.52
N PRO A 75 4.56 31.09 18.23
CA PRO A 75 3.99 29.76 18.38
C PRO A 75 3.59 29.14 17.03
N ILE A 76 3.07 29.96 16.10
CA ILE A 76 2.63 29.47 14.79
C ILE A 76 3.77 28.89 13.95
N LEU A 77 4.96 29.49 14.03
CA LEU A 77 6.16 29.04 13.33
C LEU A 77 6.68 27.75 13.95
N LEU A 78 6.79 27.72 15.28
CA LEU A 78 7.22 26.55 16.04
C LEU A 78 6.30 25.34 15.79
N TRP A 79 4.98 25.53 15.87
CA TRP A 79 4.01 24.46 15.58
C TRP A 79 4.10 23.96 14.15
N SER A 80 4.34 24.83 13.18
CA SER A 80 4.49 24.43 11.77
C SER A 80 5.76 23.61 11.56
N MET A 81 6.88 23.97 12.19
CA MET A 81 8.12 23.20 12.15
C MET A 81 7.96 21.82 12.81
N ILE A 82 7.35 21.78 14.00
CA ILE A 82 7.04 20.51 14.69
C ILE A 82 6.14 19.64 13.81
N ALA A 83 5.09 20.21 13.22
CA ALA A 83 4.19 19.49 12.33
C ALA A 83 4.93 18.85 11.15
N ILE A 84 5.84 19.59 10.49
CA ILE A 84 6.66 19.03 9.40
C ILE A 84 7.52 17.87 9.88
N ILE A 85 8.18 18.00 11.04
CA ILE A 85 9.02 16.93 11.60
C ILE A 85 8.16 15.70 11.93
N CYS A 86 7.03 15.88 12.61
CA CYS A 86 6.11 14.81 12.94
C CYS A 86 5.55 14.11 11.70
N ILE A 87 5.16 14.86 10.67
CA ILE A 87 4.67 14.29 9.41
C ILE A 87 5.77 13.46 8.75
N ASN A 88 7.00 13.96 8.66
CA ASN A 88 8.10 13.19 8.06
C ASN A 88 8.39 11.89 8.81
N LEU A 89 8.40 11.92 10.14
CA LEU A 89 8.58 10.71 10.97
C LEU A 89 7.41 9.72 10.77
N LEU A 90 6.19 10.22 10.75
CA LEU A 90 5.00 9.41 10.49
C LEU A 90 5.07 8.75 9.12
N LEU A 91 5.49 9.48 8.08
CA LEU A 91 5.62 8.93 6.73
C LEU A 91 6.68 7.83 6.65
N GLY A 92 7.80 8.00 7.34
CA GLY A 92 8.81 6.95 7.47
C GLY A 92 8.22 5.67 8.05
N ALA A 93 7.44 5.77 9.13
CA ALA A 93 6.77 4.62 9.74
C ALA A 93 5.69 4.00 8.84
N LEU A 94 4.89 4.84 8.16
CA LEU A 94 3.84 4.39 7.24
C LEU A 94 4.41 3.62 6.05
N TYR A 95 5.58 4.00 5.54
CA TYR A 95 6.25 3.28 4.47
C TYR A 95 6.56 1.83 4.88
N THR A 96 7.17 1.63 6.06
CA THR A 96 7.44 0.29 6.61
C THR A 96 6.15 -0.52 6.79
N PHE A 97 5.08 0.11 7.28
CA PHE A 97 3.80 -0.56 7.45
C PHE A 97 3.14 -0.94 6.11
N THR A 98 3.30 -0.12 5.08
CA THR A 98 2.77 -0.39 3.74
C THR A 98 3.40 -1.65 3.16
N VAL A 99 4.72 -1.83 3.27
CA VAL A 99 5.41 -3.05 2.83
C VAL A 99 4.84 -4.29 3.52
N PHE A 100 4.60 -4.22 4.83
CA PHE A 100 4.02 -5.33 5.59
C PHE A 100 2.58 -5.65 5.17
N VAL A 101 1.74 -4.64 4.91
CA VAL A 101 0.36 -4.86 4.45
C VAL A 101 0.35 -5.46 3.05
N VAL A 102 1.26 -5.05 2.16
CA VAL A 102 1.39 -5.62 0.81
C VAL A 102 1.81 -7.08 0.87
N SER A 103 2.80 -7.44 1.69
CA SER A 103 3.21 -8.84 1.86
C SER A 103 2.06 -9.70 2.41
N LYS A 104 1.31 -9.22 3.40
CA LYS A 104 0.12 -9.93 3.90
C LYS A 104 -0.98 -10.10 2.86
N LEU A 105 -1.15 -9.11 1.99
CA LEU A 105 -2.11 -9.18 0.89
C LEU A 105 -1.70 -10.28 -0.10
N GLU A 106 -0.42 -10.32 -0.46
CA GLU A 106 0.17 -11.34 -1.34
C GLU A 106 -0.03 -12.75 -0.76
N ASP A 107 0.37 -12.99 0.49
CA ASP A 107 0.22 -14.27 1.17
C ASP A 107 -1.25 -14.75 1.20
N ARG A 108 -2.20 -13.83 1.44
CA ARG A 108 -3.64 -14.16 1.46
C ARG A 108 -4.18 -14.51 0.08
N ILE A 109 -3.75 -13.79 -0.95
CA ILE A 109 -4.14 -14.08 -2.34
C ILE A 109 -3.60 -15.45 -2.74
N GLU A 110 -2.31 -15.70 -2.48
CA GLU A 110 -1.66 -16.97 -2.79
C GLU A 110 -2.37 -18.14 -2.10
N GLY A 111 -2.56 -18.05 -0.77
CA GLY A 111 -3.26 -19.08 -0.01
C GLY A 111 -4.71 -19.30 -0.48
N SER A 112 -5.44 -18.24 -0.84
CA SER A 112 -6.79 -18.37 -1.38
C SER A 112 -6.80 -19.03 -2.76
N VAL A 113 -5.81 -18.77 -3.61
CA VAL A 113 -5.72 -19.37 -4.95
C VAL A 113 -5.33 -20.84 -4.84
N GLN A 114 -4.28 -21.15 -4.06
CA GLN A 114 -3.85 -22.53 -3.78
C GLN A 114 -5.00 -23.36 -3.21
N GLY A 115 -5.73 -22.84 -2.22
CA GLY A 115 -6.89 -23.53 -1.64
C GLY A 115 -7.99 -23.82 -2.66
N ARG A 116 -8.30 -22.87 -3.56
CA ARG A 116 -9.29 -23.08 -4.64
C ARG A 116 -8.81 -24.10 -5.66
N VAL A 117 -7.53 -24.11 -6.00
CA VAL A 117 -6.92 -25.07 -6.93
C VAL A 117 -6.94 -26.47 -6.32
N LEU A 118 -6.48 -26.64 -5.08
CA LEU A 118 -6.49 -27.92 -4.37
C LEU A 118 -7.91 -28.46 -4.18
N HIS A 119 -8.86 -27.63 -3.77
CA HIS A 119 -10.26 -28.06 -3.64
C HIS A 119 -10.83 -28.52 -4.99
N LYS A 120 -10.53 -27.80 -6.08
CA LYS A 120 -10.97 -28.20 -7.42
C LYS A 120 -10.33 -29.52 -7.84
N ILE A 121 -9.04 -29.72 -7.58
CA ILE A 121 -8.31 -30.97 -7.83
C ILE A 121 -8.94 -32.14 -7.05
N ALA A 122 -9.21 -31.94 -5.76
CA ALA A 122 -9.76 -32.96 -4.87
C ALA A 122 -11.21 -33.35 -5.18
N THR A 123 -11.96 -32.50 -5.89
CA THR A 123 -13.38 -32.71 -6.21
C THR A 123 -13.59 -33.10 -7.68
N PHE A 124 -12.53 -33.46 -8.41
CA PHE A 124 -12.71 -34.07 -9.73
C PHE A 124 -13.26 -35.50 -9.56
N ASP A 125 -14.38 -35.77 -10.22
CA ASP A 125 -15.06 -37.08 -10.22
C ASP A 125 -14.22 -38.22 -10.83
N ASP A 126 -13.08 -37.93 -11.45
CA ASP A 126 -12.27 -38.91 -12.17
C ASP A 126 -10.81 -38.91 -11.70
N ILE A 127 -10.44 -39.95 -10.94
CA ILE A 127 -9.08 -40.20 -10.41
C ILE A 127 -8.07 -40.44 -11.55
N ALA A 128 -8.54 -40.71 -12.78
CA ALA A 128 -7.73 -40.90 -13.97
C ALA A 128 -6.86 -39.68 -14.36
N LEU A 129 -7.13 -38.49 -13.79
CA LEU A 129 -6.37 -37.27 -14.08
C LEU A 129 -4.97 -37.26 -13.45
N PHE A 130 -4.75 -38.01 -12.36
CA PHE A 130 -3.43 -38.19 -11.72
C PHE A 130 -2.56 -39.24 -12.41
N GLU A 131 -3.11 -40.00 -13.35
CA GLU A 131 -2.34 -40.92 -14.21
C GLU A 131 -1.70 -40.19 -15.40
N ASN A 132 -2.13 -38.95 -15.69
CA ASN A 132 -1.62 -38.16 -16.79
C ASN A 132 -0.45 -37.26 -16.32
N PRO A 133 0.80 -37.53 -16.71
CA PRO A 133 1.99 -36.88 -16.16
C PRO A 133 2.04 -35.36 -16.40
N GLN A 134 1.32 -34.85 -17.40
CA GLN A 134 1.25 -33.41 -17.67
C GLN A 134 0.43 -32.64 -16.62
N LEU A 135 -0.62 -33.25 -16.07
CA LEU A 135 -1.47 -32.61 -15.07
C LEU A 135 -0.84 -32.67 -13.68
N LEU A 136 -0.11 -33.75 -13.38
CA LEU A 136 0.73 -33.85 -12.18
C LEU A 136 1.79 -32.74 -12.14
N ASN A 137 2.35 -32.39 -13.30
CA ASN A 137 3.32 -31.31 -13.42
C ASN A 137 2.69 -29.93 -13.16
N ILE A 138 1.44 -29.70 -13.59
CA ILE A 138 0.71 -28.46 -13.28
C ILE A 138 0.42 -28.36 -11.78
N VAL A 139 0.11 -29.47 -11.10
CA VAL A 139 -0.06 -29.49 -9.65
C VAL A 139 1.26 -29.22 -8.93
N GLN A 140 2.37 -29.83 -9.38
CA GLN A 140 3.70 -29.56 -8.83
C GLN A 140 4.18 -28.13 -9.10
N LEU A 141 3.80 -27.52 -10.23
CA LEU A 141 4.11 -26.12 -10.53
C LEU A 141 3.28 -25.18 -9.65
N ALA A 142 1.99 -25.50 -9.42
CA ALA A 142 1.13 -24.76 -8.49
C ALA A 142 1.60 -24.88 -7.02
N GLU A 143 2.14 -26.04 -6.62
CA GLU A 143 2.77 -26.24 -5.30
C GLU A 143 4.09 -25.46 -5.16
N LYS A 144 4.83 -25.27 -6.26
CA LYS A 144 6.07 -24.50 -6.30
C LYS A 144 5.87 -22.99 -6.49
N SER A 145 4.63 -22.52 -6.59
CA SER A 145 4.30 -21.11 -6.79
C SER A 145 4.99 -20.48 -8.02
N ILE A 146 5.09 -21.23 -9.13
CA ILE A 146 5.58 -20.75 -10.44
C ILE A 146 4.43 -20.76 -11.45
#